data_AF-A0AAI8GD07-F1
#
_entry.id   AF-A0AAI8GD07-F1
#
_cell.length_a   1.000
_cell.length_b   1.000
_cell.length_c   1.000
_cell.angle_alpha   90.00
_cell.angle_beta   90.00
_cell.angle_gamma   90.00
#
_symmetry.space_group_name_H-M   'P 1'
#
loop_
_entity.id
_entity.type
_entity.pdbx_description
1 polymer ?
#
loop_
_entity_poly.entity_id
_entity_poly.type
_entity_poly.pdbx_seq_one_letter_code
_entity_poly.pdbx_strand_id
1 'polypeptide(L)'
;MTHFMYKILNAKITLLVSVIAVIFIVSYSFAATIKDLSPSAAEYKAVSFLVEQRIMDVDSNGNFKPSLLVTKLDLARYLYALINKYDLPGTQGAKSDVLEKIESRISNLEKQIPSVSLGSSTNISVLQSEVNELKKRLVAVENRVSILESKQIDASKDQQGLLSIQSDISALAKRLALVENKISTATQPKDYSKEIEQLQLKIGTLESKINSLPQPKYYDKDIEQLTKKTADMETKINQLSTATTILSEKLSKLESKSADDLKNLSNVTMNKITELQGNLDKSVRQLSEELEALKSRLGVLEEVIEKGQDFLQRLEALDALTVINAFSSLEVLSNRFDQLEAKYKKLEDKISEISLEQRYILNELVLSQSSTKKLDALEQRISQVEATNTNNINEIKTISSQMETLNNQLSAIRTIAYISLLVSIIAGILVILK
;
A
#
# COMPACT_ATOMS: atom_id res chain seq x y z
N MET A 1 -61.06 13.50 38.59
CA MET A 1 -59.98 12.65 39.17
C MET A 1 -59.52 11.53 38.22
N THR A 2 -60.39 10.93 37.42
CA THR A 2 -60.08 9.79 36.52
C THR A 2 -59.08 10.10 35.40
N HIS A 3 -59.17 11.29 34.78
CA HIS A 3 -58.27 11.67 33.68
C HIS A 3 -56.81 11.94 34.13
N PHE A 4 -56.62 12.37 35.37
CA PHE A 4 -55.28 12.62 35.92
C PHE A 4 -54.55 11.31 36.26
N MET A 5 -55.29 10.32 36.79
CA MET A 5 -54.76 8.98 37.05
C MET A 5 -54.33 8.25 35.77
N TYR A 6 -55.09 8.39 34.68
CA TYR A 6 -54.77 7.76 33.40
C TYR A 6 -53.46 8.30 32.78
N LYS A 7 -53.21 9.62 32.87
CA LYS A 7 -51.97 10.24 32.41
C LYS A 7 -50.75 9.77 33.20
N ILE A 8 -50.89 9.60 34.52
CA ILE A 8 -49.79 9.12 35.37
C ILE A 8 -49.48 7.65 35.08
N LEU A 9 -50.51 6.83 34.82
CA LEU A 9 -50.32 5.42 34.52
C LEU A 9 -49.60 5.22 33.17
N ASN A 10 -50.01 5.94 32.12
CA ASN A 10 -49.34 5.87 30.82
C ASN A 10 -47.89 6.38 30.88
N ALA A 11 -47.61 7.46 31.61
CA ALA A 11 -46.23 7.96 31.76
C ALA A 11 -45.31 6.93 32.45
N LYS A 12 -45.82 6.21 33.45
CA LYS A 12 -45.06 5.15 34.14
C LYS A 12 -44.82 3.93 33.24
N ILE A 13 -45.80 3.55 32.42
CA ILE A 13 -45.65 2.44 31.46
C ILE A 13 -44.61 2.81 30.39
N THR A 14 -44.66 4.01 29.84
CA THR A 14 -43.67 4.45 28.82
C THR A 14 -42.26 4.51 29.41
N LEU A 15 -42.11 4.97 30.66
CA LEU A 15 -40.81 5.00 31.34
C LEU A 15 -40.28 3.58 31.60
N LEU A 16 -41.13 2.66 32.06
CA LEU A 16 -40.77 1.26 32.29
C LEU A 16 -40.34 0.55 30.99
N VAL A 17 -41.06 0.78 29.89
CA VAL A 17 -40.71 0.24 28.56
C VAL A 17 -39.37 0.80 28.08
N SER A 18 -39.10 2.09 28.29
CA SER A 18 -37.80 2.68 27.91
C SER A 18 -36.63 2.12 28.73
N VAL A 19 -36.83 1.86 30.03
CA VAL A 19 -35.80 1.28 30.91
C VAL A 19 -35.52 -0.17 30.54
N ILE A 20 -36.54 -0.95 30.21
CA ILE A 20 -36.38 -2.33 29.74
C ILE A 20 -35.67 -2.37 28.38
N ALA A 21 -35.97 -1.43 27.47
CA ALA A 21 -35.27 -1.31 26.19
C ALA A 21 -33.79 -0.95 26.35
N VAL A 22 -33.43 -0.07 27.30
CA VAL A 22 -32.04 0.28 27.59
C VAL A 22 -31.29 -0.88 28.25
N ILE A 23 -31.93 -1.65 29.15
CA ILE A 23 -31.33 -2.84 29.76
C ILE A 23 -31.07 -3.95 28.72
N PHE A 24 -31.95 -4.09 27.71
CA PHE A 24 -31.74 -5.03 26.61
C PHE A 24 -30.59 -4.61 25.67
N ILE A 25 -30.30 -3.31 25.52
CA ILE A 25 -29.20 -2.82 24.69
C ILE A 25 -27.83 -3.03 25.36
N VAL A 26 -27.75 -3.05 26.69
CA VAL A 26 -26.48 -3.22 27.43
C VAL A 26 -26.04 -4.70 27.55
N SER A 27 -26.88 -5.66 27.17
CA SER A 27 -26.59 -7.10 27.31
C SER A 27 -26.02 -7.77 26.06
N TYR A 28 -25.74 -7.03 24.99
CA TYR A 28 -24.97 -7.56 23.85
C TYR A 28 -23.48 -7.57 24.20
N SER A 29 -23.06 -8.60 24.92
CA SER A 29 -21.65 -8.99 24.96
C SER A 29 -21.23 -9.37 23.54
N PHE A 30 -20.58 -8.43 22.85
CA PHE A 30 -19.93 -8.69 21.57
C PHE A 30 -18.92 -9.81 21.80
N ALA A 31 -19.16 -10.98 21.20
CA ALA A 31 -18.14 -12.01 21.05
C ALA A 31 -16.92 -11.35 20.40
N ALA A 32 -15.82 -11.26 21.16
CA ALA A 32 -14.59 -10.64 20.70
C ALA A 32 -14.09 -11.38 19.46
N THR A 33 -14.32 -10.79 18.29
CA THR A 33 -13.91 -11.38 17.01
C THR A 33 -12.42 -11.11 16.83
N ILE A 34 -11.61 -12.16 16.96
CA ILE A 34 -10.17 -12.11 16.72
C ILE A 34 -9.94 -11.99 15.21
N LYS A 35 -9.35 -10.88 14.77
CA LYS A 35 -9.38 -10.49 13.34
C LYS A 35 -8.41 -11.27 12.45
N ASP A 36 -7.31 -11.75 13.00
CA ASP A 36 -6.24 -12.43 12.28
C ASP A 36 -6.24 -13.95 12.47
N LEU A 37 -7.29 -14.48 13.11
CA LEU A 37 -7.49 -15.91 13.27
C LEU A 37 -8.87 -16.27 12.71
N SER A 38 -8.91 -17.11 11.67
CA SER A 38 -10.18 -17.53 11.09
C SER A 38 -11.00 -18.32 12.11
N PRO A 39 -12.34 -18.10 12.23
CA PRO A 39 -13.22 -18.93 13.04
C PRO A 39 -13.18 -20.43 12.72
N SER A 40 -12.71 -20.79 11.52
CA SER A 40 -12.53 -22.17 11.06
C SER A 40 -11.17 -22.80 11.42
N ALA A 41 -10.23 -22.04 12.00
CA ALA A 41 -8.93 -22.58 12.40
C ALA A 41 -9.09 -23.54 13.59
N ALA A 42 -8.30 -24.61 13.62
CA ALA A 42 -8.39 -25.63 14.68
C ALA A 42 -8.13 -25.03 16.07
N GLU A 43 -7.27 -24.01 16.12
CA GLU A 43 -6.85 -23.30 17.31
C GLU A 43 -7.81 -22.16 17.69
N TYR A 44 -8.72 -21.76 16.81
CA TYR A 44 -9.61 -20.62 17.04
C TYR A 44 -10.45 -20.80 18.30
N LYS A 45 -11.00 -22.00 18.52
CA LYS A 45 -11.80 -22.27 19.71
C LYS A 45 -10.97 -22.12 21.00
N ALA A 46 -9.73 -22.58 20.98
CA ALA A 46 -8.83 -22.45 22.13
C ALA A 46 -8.42 -21.00 22.36
N VAL A 47 -8.02 -20.30 21.30
CA VAL A 47 -7.57 -18.90 21.35
C VAL A 47 -8.72 -17.96 21.72
N SER A 48 -9.89 -18.12 21.11
CA SER A 48 -11.12 -17.40 21.46
C SER A 48 -11.51 -17.63 22.91
N PHE A 49 -11.42 -18.87 23.40
CA PHE A 49 -11.69 -19.16 24.81
C PHE A 49 -10.71 -18.43 25.73
N LEU A 50 -9.40 -18.45 25.44
CA LEU A 50 -8.41 -17.77 26.27
C LEU A 50 -8.61 -16.24 26.29
N VAL A 51 -8.98 -15.64 25.15
CA VAL A 51 -9.28 -14.20 25.04
C VAL A 51 -10.59 -13.84 25.73
N GLU A 52 -11.66 -14.61 25.53
CA GLU A 52 -12.94 -14.43 26.21
C GLU A 52 -12.79 -14.58 27.72
N GLN A 53 -11.96 -15.54 28.14
CA GLN A 53 -11.64 -15.73 29.54
C GLN A 53 -10.66 -14.68 30.09
N ARG A 54 -10.21 -13.68 29.32
CA ARG A 54 -9.20 -12.67 29.74
C ARG A 54 -7.92 -13.30 30.30
N ILE A 55 -7.54 -14.46 29.76
CA ILE A 55 -6.28 -15.15 30.06
C ILE A 55 -5.18 -14.68 29.11
N MET A 56 -5.53 -14.35 27.87
CA MET A 56 -4.65 -13.71 26.87
C MET A 56 -5.32 -12.45 26.32
N ASP A 57 -4.50 -11.47 25.94
CA ASP A 57 -4.94 -10.21 25.34
C ASP A 57 -4.73 -10.24 23.82
N VAL A 58 -5.57 -9.49 23.10
CA VAL A 58 -5.35 -9.12 21.69
C VAL A 58 -4.68 -7.76 21.61
N ASP A 59 -4.01 -7.46 20.50
CA ASP A 59 -3.41 -6.15 20.29
C ASP A 59 -4.46 -5.02 20.16
N SER A 60 -3.99 -3.77 20.07
CA SER A 60 -4.85 -2.58 19.92
C SER A 60 -5.77 -2.62 18.68
N ASN A 61 -5.47 -3.49 17.72
CA ASN A 61 -6.22 -3.64 16.48
C ASN A 61 -7.19 -4.84 16.54
N GLY A 62 -7.15 -5.66 17.60
CA GLY A 62 -7.97 -6.87 17.77
C GLY A 62 -7.35 -8.14 17.18
N ASN A 63 -6.03 -8.16 16.99
CA ASN A 63 -5.28 -9.30 16.44
C ASN A 63 -4.58 -10.09 17.56
N PHE A 64 -4.57 -11.41 17.45
CA PHE A 64 -3.88 -12.34 18.35
C PHE A 64 -2.39 -12.52 18.01
N LYS A 65 -2.03 -12.43 16.72
CA LYS A 65 -0.69 -12.58 16.14
C LYS A 65 -0.01 -13.90 16.51
N PRO A 66 -0.47 -15.04 15.96
CA PRO A 66 0.04 -16.36 16.33
C PRO A 66 1.54 -16.56 16.06
N SER A 67 2.12 -15.78 15.16
CA SER A 67 3.55 -15.83 14.81
C SER A 67 4.43 -14.87 15.61
N LEU A 68 3.87 -14.08 16.52
CA LEU A 68 4.64 -13.18 17.37
C LEU A 68 5.32 -13.97 18.49
N LEU A 69 6.62 -13.72 18.69
CA LEU A 69 7.38 -14.33 19.76
C LEU A 69 6.81 -13.91 21.13
N VAL A 70 6.40 -14.90 21.93
CA VAL A 70 5.93 -14.71 23.30
C VAL A 70 7.14 -14.54 24.22
N THR A 71 7.19 -13.45 24.98
CA THR A 71 8.27 -13.24 25.95
C THR A 71 8.00 -14.01 27.25
N LYS A 72 9.05 -14.21 28.07
CA LYS A 72 8.90 -14.81 29.41
C LYS A 72 7.93 -14.02 30.30
N LEU A 73 7.85 -12.71 30.09
CA LEU A 73 6.93 -11.82 30.82
C LEU A 73 5.47 -12.08 30.42
N ASP A 74 5.21 -12.23 29.13
CA ASP A 74 3.87 -12.51 28.61
C ASP A 74 3.36 -13.86 29.11
N LEU A 75 4.22 -14.89 29.10
CA LEU A 75 3.90 -16.19 29.65
C LEU A 75 3.57 -16.13 31.15
N ALA A 76 4.33 -15.35 31.93
CA ALA A 76 4.05 -15.18 33.36
C ALA A 76 2.69 -14.49 33.61
N ARG A 77 2.32 -13.51 32.78
CA ARG A 77 1.01 -12.84 32.86
C ARG A 77 -0.14 -13.81 32.53
N TYR A 78 0.02 -14.64 31.50
CA TYR A 78 -1.00 -15.64 31.13
C TYR A 78 -1.19 -16.69 32.23
N LEU A 79 -0.10 -17.19 32.81
CA LEU A 79 -0.16 -18.14 33.92
C LEU A 79 -0.81 -17.52 35.17
N TYR A 80 -0.47 -16.28 35.51
CA TYR A 80 -1.08 -15.58 36.64
C TYR A 80 -2.58 -15.34 36.44
N ALA A 81 -2.99 -14.93 35.24
CA ALA A 81 -4.40 -14.74 34.89
C ALA A 81 -5.18 -16.07 34.98
N LEU A 82 -4.57 -17.18 34.57
CA LEU A 82 -5.17 -18.51 34.63
C LEU A 82 -5.32 -19.01 36.08
N ILE A 83 -4.30 -18.82 36.92
CA ILE A 83 -4.36 -19.15 38.35
C ILE A 83 -5.46 -18.35 39.05
N ASN A 84 -5.49 -17.04 38.82
CA ASN A 84 -6.46 -16.15 39.46
C ASN A 84 -7.90 -16.41 39.00
N LYS A 85 -8.09 -16.72 37.71
CA LYS A 85 -9.43 -16.89 37.14
C LYS A 85 -10.14 -18.17 37.60
N TYR A 86 -9.39 -19.25 37.73
CA TYR A 86 -9.94 -20.52 38.18
C TYR A 86 -9.78 -20.73 39.69
N ASP A 87 -9.38 -19.66 40.40
CA ASP A 87 -9.07 -19.67 41.83
C ASP A 87 -8.27 -20.92 42.20
N LEU A 88 -7.28 -21.27 41.35
CA LEU A 88 -6.48 -22.49 41.48
C LEU A 88 -5.62 -22.31 42.73
N PRO A 89 -6.04 -22.83 43.90
CA PRO A 89 -5.24 -22.69 45.09
C PRO A 89 -4.05 -23.61 44.85
N GLY A 90 -2.85 -23.13 45.17
CA GLY A 90 -1.68 -23.99 45.25
C GLY A 90 -2.06 -25.27 45.99
N THR A 91 -1.80 -26.41 45.36
CA THR A 91 -2.05 -27.77 45.85
C THR A 91 -1.62 -27.93 47.31
N GLN A 92 -2.56 -27.69 48.22
CA GLN A 92 -2.50 -27.98 49.64
C GLN A 92 -3.95 -28.27 50.07
N GLY A 93 -4.30 -29.55 50.19
CA GLY A 93 -5.46 -30.01 50.97
C GLY A 93 -6.79 -30.14 50.24
N ALA A 94 -7.02 -31.30 49.62
CA ALA A 94 -8.37 -31.86 49.52
C ALA A 94 -8.33 -33.29 50.06
N LYS A 95 -8.59 -33.42 51.37
CA LYS A 95 -8.90 -34.68 52.04
C LYS A 95 -10.15 -35.27 51.39
N SER A 96 -10.01 -36.46 50.82
CA SER A 96 -11.12 -37.29 50.35
C SER A 96 -11.75 -38.02 51.53
N ASP A 97 -13.08 -38.00 51.65
CA ASP A 97 -13.94 -38.75 52.59
C ASP A 97 -13.56 -40.24 52.74
N VAL A 98 -12.87 -40.79 51.74
CA VAL A 98 -12.39 -42.17 51.74
C VAL A 98 -11.26 -42.38 52.76
N LEU A 99 -10.43 -41.36 53.02
CA LEU A 99 -9.32 -41.46 53.97
C LEU A 99 -9.82 -41.52 55.43
N GLU A 100 -10.82 -40.72 55.80
CA GLU A 100 -11.38 -40.74 57.17
C GLU A 100 -12.06 -42.08 57.49
N LYS A 101 -12.70 -42.72 56.49
CA LYS A 101 -13.26 -44.08 56.64
C LYS A 101 -12.19 -45.15 56.79
N ILE A 102 -11.01 -44.99 56.18
CA ILE A 102 -9.91 -45.94 56.33
C ILE A 102 -9.22 -45.77 57.69
N GLU A 103 -8.97 -44.55 58.14
CA GLU A 103 -8.38 -44.27 59.46
C GLU A 103 -9.26 -44.76 60.61
N SER A 104 -10.59 -44.58 60.52
CA SER A 104 -11.52 -45.10 61.54
C SER A 104 -11.56 -46.63 61.61
N ARG A 105 -11.37 -47.34 60.48
CA ARG A 105 -11.29 -48.81 60.45
C ARG A 105 -9.98 -49.34 61.01
N ILE A 106 -8.87 -48.66 60.75
CA ILE A 106 -7.55 -49.02 61.30
C ILE A 106 -7.56 -48.87 62.83
N SER A 107 -8.09 -47.76 63.35
CA SER A 107 -8.17 -47.53 64.81
C SER A 107 -9.07 -48.54 65.55
N ASN A 108 -10.11 -49.06 64.90
CA ASN A 108 -10.98 -50.09 65.48
C ASN A 108 -10.35 -51.49 65.47
N LEU A 109 -9.50 -51.81 64.48
CA LEU A 109 -8.79 -53.08 64.41
C LEU A 109 -7.65 -53.14 65.44
N GLU A 110 -6.92 -52.04 65.66
CA GLU A 110 -5.83 -51.98 66.64
C GLU A 110 -6.31 -52.20 68.09
N LYS A 111 -7.56 -51.82 68.42
CA LYS A 111 -8.15 -52.03 69.75
C LYS A 111 -8.53 -53.49 70.04
N GLN A 112 -8.65 -54.36 69.03
CA GLN A 112 -9.08 -55.76 69.23
C GLN A 112 -7.92 -56.75 69.40
N ILE A 113 -6.70 -56.34 69.03
CA ILE A 113 -5.49 -57.18 69.06
C ILE A 113 -5.05 -57.65 70.47
N PRO A 114 -5.31 -56.96 71.61
CA PRO A 114 -4.85 -57.43 72.92
C PRO A 114 -5.63 -58.60 73.53
N SER A 115 -6.77 -59.01 72.96
CA SER A 115 -7.75 -59.88 73.66
C SER A 115 -7.64 -61.39 73.38
N VAL A 116 -6.72 -61.84 72.52
CA VAL A 116 -6.64 -63.24 72.07
C VAL A 116 -5.51 -64.05 72.73
N SER A 117 -4.59 -63.43 73.47
CA SER A 117 -3.35 -64.11 73.92
C SER A 117 -3.22 -64.43 75.43
N LEU A 118 -4.26 -64.27 76.26
CA LEU A 118 -4.15 -64.51 77.73
C LEU A 118 -5.15 -65.53 78.34
N GLY A 119 -6.00 -66.20 77.55
CA GLY A 119 -7.06 -67.07 78.07
C GLY A 119 -6.69 -68.54 78.37
N SER A 120 -5.48 -68.99 78.03
CA SER A 120 -5.12 -70.42 78.01
C SER A 120 -4.27 -70.93 79.19
N SER A 121 -3.86 -70.06 80.12
CA SER A 121 -2.90 -70.43 81.18
C SER A 121 -3.50 -70.74 82.55
N THR A 122 -4.80 -70.49 82.79
CA THR A 122 -5.45 -70.68 84.09
C THR A 122 -6.08 -72.06 84.30
N ASN A 123 -6.41 -72.80 83.24
CA ASN A 123 -7.14 -74.07 83.35
C ASN A 123 -6.25 -75.29 83.64
N ILE A 124 -4.92 -75.19 83.49
CA ILE A 124 -3.99 -76.31 83.68
C ILE A 124 -3.62 -76.53 85.15
N SER A 125 -3.60 -75.48 85.98
CA SER A 125 -3.22 -75.59 87.40
C SER A 125 -4.28 -76.27 88.27
N VAL A 126 -5.56 -76.12 87.93
CA VAL A 126 -6.69 -76.70 88.68
C VAL A 126 -6.70 -78.22 88.54
N LEU A 127 -6.52 -78.76 87.33
CA LEU A 127 -6.47 -80.20 87.07
C LEU A 127 -5.30 -80.90 87.77
N GLN A 128 -4.18 -80.20 87.96
CA GLN A 128 -3.00 -80.74 88.62
C GLN A 128 -3.20 -80.92 90.14
N SER A 129 -4.08 -80.12 90.75
CA SER A 129 -4.46 -80.25 92.16
C SER A 129 -5.36 -81.46 92.43
N GLU A 130 -6.32 -81.75 91.54
CA GLU A 130 -7.25 -82.88 91.67
C GLU A 130 -6.54 -84.25 91.55
N VAL A 131 -5.53 -84.34 90.67
CA VAL A 131 -4.73 -85.56 90.50
C VAL A 131 -3.92 -85.89 91.77
N ASN A 132 -3.37 -84.88 92.45
CA ASN A 132 -2.63 -85.08 93.69
C ASN A 132 -3.53 -85.54 94.84
N GLU A 133 -4.77 -85.07 94.89
CA GLU A 133 -5.75 -85.48 95.91
C GLU A 133 -6.21 -86.93 95.71
N LEU A 134 -6.44 -87.35 94.46
CA LEU A 134 -6.77 -88.74 94.13
C LEU A 134 -5.65 -89.71 94.50
N LYS A 135 -4.39 -89.31 94.30
CA LYS A 135 -3.22 -90.13 94.67
C LYS A 135 -3.13 -90.39 96.18
N LYS A 136 -3.46 -89.41 97.01
CA LYS A 136 -3.52 -89.59 98.48
C LYS A 136 -4.60 -90.57 98.91
N ARG A 137 -5.78 -90.52 98.26
CA ARG A 137 -6.89 -91.44 98.57
C ARG A 137 -6.57 -92.87 98.18
N LEU A 138 -5.79 -93.09 97.13
CA LEU A 138 -5.37 -94.44 96.70
C LEU A 138 -4.44 -95.11 97.74
N VAL A 139 -3.44 -94.38 98.23
CA VAL A 139 -2.52 -94.88 99.27
C VAL A 139 -3.25 -95.22 100.57
N ALA A 140 -4.29 -94.45 100.92
CA ALA A 140 -5.11 -94.73 102.10
C ALA A 140 -5.96 -96.00 101.95
N VAL A 141 -6.36 -96.36 100.72
CA VAL A 141 -7.09 -97.60 100.43
C VAL A 141 -6.14 -98.80 100.45
N GLU A 142 -4.95 -98.69 99.86
CA GLU A 142 -3.92 -99.75 99.89
C GLU A 142 -3.53 -100.13 101.32
N ASN A 143 -3.34 -99.15 102.20
CA ASN A 143 -3.05 -99.41 103.62
C ASN A 143 -4.18 -100.12 104.37
N ARG A 144 -5.45 -99.91 103.98
CA ARG A 144 -6.59 -100.62 104.59
C ARG A 144 -6.69 -102.06 104.12
N VAL A 145 -6.22 -102.35 102.90
CA VAL A 145 -6.21 -103.70 102.33
C VAL A 145 -5.10 -104.56 102.98
N SER A 146 -3.90 -104.02 103.24
CA SER A 146 -2.85 -104.76 103.96
C SER A 146 -3.18 -105.11 105.41
N ILE A 147 -4.09 -104.38 106.07
CA ILE A 147 -4.54 -104.69 107.44
C ILE A 147 -5.51 -105.89 107.48
N LEU A 148 -6.16 -106.22 106.36
CA LEU A 148 -7.13 -107.32 106.27
C LEU A 148 -6.47 -108.70 106.04
N GLU A 149 -5.20 -108.75 105.63
CA GLU A 149 -4.48 -110.00 105.31
C GLU A 149 -3.85 -110.72 106.52
N SER A 150 -3.96 -110.20 107.76
CA SER A 150 -3.21 -110.74 108.92
C SER A 150 -3.99 -110.98 110.22
N LYS A 151 -5.25 -111.47 110.17
CA LYS A 151 -5.87 -112.09 111.37
C LYS A 151 -6.99 -113.09 111.07
N GLN A 152 -6.81 -114.28 111.63
CA GLN A 152 -7.64 -115.48 111.50
C GLN A 152 -8.79 -115.49 112.53
N ILE A 153 -10.02 -115.62 112.02
CA ILE A 153 -11.30 -116.19 112.53
C ILE A 153 -11.66 -115.95 114.02
N ASP A 154 -12.68 -115.11 114.25
CA ASP A 154 -13.49 -115.09 115.48
C ASP A 154 -14.96 -114.74 115.14
N ALA A 155 -15.89 -115.67 115.36
CA ALA A 155 -17.23 -115.76 114.76
C ALA A 155 -18.31 -114.86 115.41
N SER A 156 -17.94 -113.69 115.92
CA SER A 156 -18.88 -112.75 116.58
C SER A 156 -18.94 -111.34 115.96
N LYS A 157 -18.26 -111.11 114.83
CA LYS A 157 -18.25 -109.80 114.12
C LYS A 157 -19.05 -109.76 112.80
N ASP A 158 -19.68 -110.86 112.40
CA ASP A 158 -20.42 -110.98 111.12
C ASP A 158 -21.74 -110.17 111.06
N GLN A 159 -22.31 -109.76 112.19
CA GLN A 159 -23.58 -109.02 112.18
C GLN A 159 -23.44 -107.53 111.80
N GLN A 160 -22.28 -106.90 112.08
CA GLN A 160 -22.04 -105.50 111.67
C GLN A 160 -21.61 -105.38 110.20
N GLY A 161 -20.89 -106.37 109.66
CA GLY A 161 -20.55 -106.42 108.23
C GLY A 161 -21.79 -106.59 107.35
N LEU A 162 -22.73 -107.44 107.77
CA LEU A 162 -23.98 -107.68 107.04
C LEU A 162 -24.86 -106.41 106.98
N LEU A 163 -24.91 -105.63 108.07
CA LEU A 163 -25.62 -104.35 108.11
C LEU A 163 -24.97 -103.27 107.23
N SER A 164 -23.63 -103.23 107.13
CA SER A 164 -22.95 -102.30 106.22
C SER A 164 -23.18 -102.68 104.75
N ILE A 165 -23.10 -103.96 104.41
CA ILE A 165 -23.39 -104.46 103.06
C ILE A 165 -24.84 -104.17 102.66
N GLN A 166 -25.79 -104.30 103.60
CA GLN A 166 -27.19 -104.01 103.33
C GLN A 166 -27.47 -102.50 103.15
N SER A 167 -26.72 -101.65 103.87
CA SER A 167 -26.71 -100.20 103.65
C SER A 167 -26.15 -99.85 102.26
N ASP A 168 -25.04 -100.49 101.85
CA ASP A 168 -24.41 -100.25 100.55
C ASP A 168 -25.28 -100.71 99.38
N ILE A 169 -25.96 -101.86 99.51
CA ILE A 169 -26.95 -102.34 98.52
C ILE A 169 -28.11 -101.37 98.41
N SER A 170 -28.61 -100.85 99.53
CA SER A 170 -29.69 -99.86 99.54
C SER A 170 -29.26 -98.54 98.90
N ALA A 171 -28.00 -98.12 99.12
CA ALA A 171 -27.43 -96.94 98.47
C ALA A 171 -27.24 -97.16 96.96
N LEU A 172 -26.81 -98.35 96.54
CA LEU A 172 -26.65 -98.69 95.14
C LEU A 172 -27.99 -98.76 94.41
N ALA A 173 -29.02 -99.33 95.03
CA ALA A 173 -30.38 -99.34 94.50
C ALA A 173 -30.93 -97.91 94.31
N LYS A 174 -30.67 -97.01 95.27
CA LYS A 174 -31.02 -95.59 95.12
C LYS A 174 -30.27 -94.92 93.97
N ARG A 175 -28.96 -95.21 93.79
CA ARG A 175 -28.18 -94.66 92.67
C ARG A 175 -28.66 -95.22 91.33
N LEU A 176 -29.03 -96.50 91.27
CA LEU A 176 -29.56 -97.14 90.08
C LEU A 176 -30.90 -96.52 89.68
N ALA A 177 -31.82 -96.36 90.64
CA ALA A 177 -33.09 -95.68 90.41
C ALA A 177 -32.89 -94.22 89.94
N LEU A 178 -31.87 -93.53 90.47
CA LEU A 178 -31.52 -92.18 90.06
C LEU A 178 -30.92 -92.13 88.64
N VAL A 179 -30.13 -93.15 88.25
CA VAL A 179 -29.60 -93.31 86.89
C VAL A 179 -30.72 -93.67 85.91
N GLU A 180 -31.62 -94.59 86.25
CA GLU A 180 -32.80 -94.92 85.43
C GLU A 180 -33.69 -93.69 85.24
N ASN A 181 -33.89 -92.90 86.29
CA ASN A 181 -34.66 -91.66 86.18
C ASN A 181 -33.91 -90.61 85.34
N LYS A 182 -32.59 -90.48 85.47
CA LYS A 182 -31.77 -89.62 84.59
C LYS A 182 -31.78 -90.06 83.13
N ILE A 183 -31.81 -91.36 82.86
CA ILE A 183 -31.91 -91.91 81.49
C ILE A 183 -33.33 -91.68 80.94
N SER A 184 -34.36 -91.83 81.77
CA SER A 184 -35.76 -91.62 81.38
C SER A 184 -36.10 -90.14 81.18
N THR A 185 -35.41 -89.24 81.89
CA THR A 185 -35.52 -87.78 81.76
C THR A 185 -34.51 -87.17 80.79
N ALA A 186 -33.53 -87.95 80.30
CA ALA A 186 -32.69 -87.57 79.18
C ALA A 186 -33.56 -87.57 77.92
N THR A 187 -34.13 -86.39 77.64
CA THR A 187 -34.89 -86.04 76.46
C THR A 187 -34.40 -86.75 75.21
N GLN A 188 -35.33 -87.37 74.48
CA GLN A 188 -35.07 -88.04 73.21
C GLN A 188 -34.24 -87.17 72.24
N PRO A 189 -33.43 -87.78 71.35
CA PRO A 189 -32.70 -87.06 70.33
C PRO A 189 -33.64 -86.10 69.59
N LYS A 190 -33.24 -84.83 69.54
CA LYS A 190 -34.00 -83.76 68.89
C LYS A 190 -34.22 -84.12 67.41
N ASP A 191 -35.48 -84.16 66.97
CA ASP A 191 -35.84 -84.49 65.59
C ASP A 191 -35.62 -83.27 64.68
N TYR A 192 -34.58 -83.34 63.84
CA TYR A 192 -34.18 -82.29 62.91
C TYR A 192 -34.90 -82.35 61.55
N SER A 193 -35.83 -83.27 61.35
CA SER A 193 -36.47 -83.52 60.04
C SER A 193 -37.15 -82.26 59.47
N LYS A 194 -37.81 -81.47 60.34
CA LYS A 194 -38.47 -80.21 59.93
C LYS A 194 -37.49 -79.12 59.48
N GLU A 195 -36.32 -79.06 60.10
CA GLU A 195 -35.29 -78.06 59.77
C GLU A 195 -34.62 -78.40 58.43
N ILE A 196 -34.41 -79.68 58.16
CA ILE A 196 -33.93 -80.20 56.87
C ILE A 196 -34.93 -79.89 55.75
N GLU A 197 -36.21 -80.13 55.98
CA GLU A 197 -37.28 -79.84 55.00
C GLU A 197 -37.35 -78.34 54.67
N GLN A 198 -37.21 -77.47 55.68
CA GLN A 198 -37.15 -76.02 55.48
C GLN A 198 -35.93 -75.56 54.69
N LEU A 199 -34.77 -76.19 54.90
CA LEU A 199 -33.56 -75.89 54.13
C LEU A 199 -33.69 -76.32 52.66
N GLN A 200 -34.28 -77.48 52.41
CA GLN A 200 -34.55 -77.97 51.05
C GLN A 200 -35.50 -77.03 50.30
N LEU A 201 -36.57 -76.55 50.97
CA LEU A 201 -37.47 -75.55 50.39
C LEU A 201 -36.75 -74.23 50.07
N LYS A 202 -35.86 -73.76 50.95
CA LYS A 202 -35.05 -72.55 50.70
C LYS A 202 -34.08 -72.74 49.53
N ILE A 203 -33.45 -73.90 49.41
CA ILE A 203 -32.56 -74.24 48.30
C ILE A 203 -33.36 -74.24 46.99
N GLY A 204 -34.49 -74.93 46.92
CA GLY A 204 -35.33 -74.94 45.72
C GLY A 204 -35.84 -73.54 45.33
N THR A 205 -36.15 -72.70 46.33
CA THR A 205 -36.52 -71.30 46.08
C THR A 205 -35.35 -70.48 45.53
N LEU A 206 -34.14 -70.68 46.05
CA LEU A 206 -32.93 -70.00 45.56
C LEU A 206 -32.54 -70.47 44.15
N GLU A 207 -32.64 -71.77 43.87
CA GLU A 207 -32.40 -72.32 42.53
C GLU A 207 -33.41 -71.76 41.52
N SER A 208 -34.69 -71.69 41.88
CA SER A 208 -35.71 -71.06 41.03
C SER A 208 -35.41 -69.58 40.80
N LYS A 209 -35.01 -68.83 41.84
CA LYS A 209 -34.60 -67.43 41.70
C LYS A 209 -33.38 -67.29 40.80
N ILE A 210 -32.35 -68.12 40.97
CA ILE A 210 -31.13 -68.14 40.14
C ILE A 210 -31.48 -68.41 38.68
N ASN A 211 -32.36 -69.37 38.41
CA ASN A 211 -32.77 -69.72 37.05
C ASN A 211 -33.70 -68.66 36.43
N SER A 212 -34.39 -67.86 37.23
CA SER A 212 -35.20 -66.72 36.77
C SER A 212 -34.38 -65.45 36.54
N LEU A 213 -33.11 -65.41 36.97
CA LEU A 213 -32.25 -64.27 36.68
C LEU A 213 -31.96 -64.22 35.17
N PRO A 214 -32.13 -63.05 34.53
CA PRO A 214 -31.77 -62.89 33.13
C PRO A 214 -30.30 -63.25 32.90
N GLN A 215 -30.01 -64.01 31.84
CA GLN A 215 -28.62 -64.24 31.48
C GLN A 215 -27.92 -62.91 31.15
N PRO A 216 -26.62 -62.77 31.46
CA PRO A 216 -25.84 -61.59 31.09
C PRO A 216 -25.96 -61.36 29.58
N LYS A 217 -26.41 -60.18 29.17
CA LYS A 217 -26.36 -59.78 27.75
C LYS A 217 -24.89 -59.53 27.38
N TYR A 218 -24.39 -60.28 26.41
CA TYR A 218 -23.08 -60.05 25.79
C TYR A 218 -23.23 -59.07 24.63
N TYR A 219 -22.53 -57.93 24.72
CA TYR A 219 -22.62 -56.81 23.76
C TYR A 219 -21.47 -56.80 22.73
N ASP A 220 -20.71 -57.89 22.61
CA ASP A 220 -19.50 -57.95 21.78
C ASP A 220 -19.78 -57.61 20.31
N LYS A 221 -20.91 -58.06 19.77
CA LYS A 221 -21.34 -57.74 18.40
C LYS A 221 -21.67 -56.26 18.22
N ASP A 222 -22.31 -55.65 19.21
CA ASP A 222 -22.65 -54.22 19.17
C ASP A 222 -21.38 -53.36 19.28
N ILE A 223 -20.43 -53.78 20.13
CA ILE A 223 -19.10 -53.15 20.25
C ILE A 223 -18.34 -53.27 18.93
N GLU A 224 -18.36 -54.43 18.27
CA GLU A 224 -17.70 -54.61 16.97
C GLU A 224 -18.32 -53.70 15.89
N GLN A 225 -19.65 -53.58 15.85
CA GLN A 225 -20.34 -52.70 14.91
C GLN A 225 -20.03 -51.22 15.17
N LEU A 226 -20.03 -50.80 16.44
CA LEU A 226 -19.65 -49.44 16.83
C LEU A 226 -18.20 -49.15 16.44
N THR A 227 -17.28 -50.10 16.65
CA THR A 227 -15.87 -49.97 16.28
C THR A 227 -15.71 -49.77 14.77
N LYS A 228 -16.40 -50.57 13.95
CA LYS A 228 -16.41 -50.40 12.49
C LYS A 228 -16.95 -49.03 12.08
N LYS A 229 -18.06 -48.59 12.70
CA LYS A 229 -18.65 -47.29 12.41
C LYS A 229 -17.73 -46.12 12.79
N THR A 230 -17.01 -46.23 13.90
CA THR A 230 -16.01 -45.24 14.34
C THR A 230 -14.86 -45.13 13.35
N ALA A 231 -14.31 -46.26 12.89
CA ALA A 231 -13.24 -46.26 11.89
C ALA A 231 -13.69 -45.66 10.54
N ASP A 232 -14.92 -45.96 10.13
CA ASP A 232 -15.51 -45.42 8.91
C ASP A 232 -15.73 -43.90 9.01
N MET A 233 -16.17 -43.43 10.18
CA MET A 233 -16.30 -41.99 10.48
C MET A 233 -14.94 -41.29 10.51
N GLU A 234 -13.92 -41.90 11.11
CA GLU A 234 -12.56 -41.34 11.15
C GLU A 234 -11.98 -41.16 9.74
N THR A 235 -12.21 -42.14 8.85
CA THR A 235 -11.82 -42.04 7.44
C THR A 235 -12.53 -40.87 6.74
N LYS A 236 -13.83 -40.70 6.95
CA LYS A 236 -14.62 -39.58 6.39
C LYS A 236 -14.16 -38.22 6.93
N ILE A 237 -13.82 -38.15 8.23
CA ILE A 237 -13.28 -36.93 8.86
C ILE A 237 -11.93 -36.55 8.22
N ASN A 238 -11.05 -37.51 7.99
CA ASN A 238 -9.76 -37.26 7.35
C ASN A 238 -9.88 -36.78 5.90
N GLN A 239 -10.83 -37.36 5.15
CA GLN A 239 -11.17 -36.90 3.79
C GLN A 239 -11.71 -35.47 3.79
N LEU A 240 -12.63 -35.14 4.71
CA LEU A 240 -13.16 -33.78 4.87
C LEU A 240 -12.09 -32.77 5.27
N SER A 241 -11.17 -33.16 6.16
CA SER A 241 -10.03 -32.32 6.55
C SER A 241 -9.16 -31.97 5.34
N THR A 242 -8.81 -32.97 4.53
CA THR A 242 -8.02 -32.78 3.30
C THR A 242 -8.74 -31.89 2.29
N ALA A 243 -10.05 -32.11 2.08
CA ALA A 243 -10.86 -31.27 1.20
C ALA A 243 -10.91 -29.81 1.68
N THR A 244 -10.99 -29.60 3.00
CA THR A 244 -11.00 -28.27 3.63
C THR A 244 -9.67 -27.55 3.39
N THR A 245 -8.54 -28.24 3.56
CA THR A 245 -7.22 -27.67 3.26
C THR A 245 -7.09 -27.26 1.79
N ILE A 246 -7.49 -28.12 0.86
CA ILE A 246 -7.45 -27.83 -0.58
C ILE A 246 -8.35 -26.63 -0.93
N LEU A 247 -9.53 -26.56 -0.34
CA LEU A 247 -10.45 -25.43 -0.55
C LEU A 247 -9.88 -24.13 0.03
N SER A 248 -9.25 -24.17 1.20
CA SER A 248 -8.58 -23.01 1.80
C SER A 248 -7.46 -22.50 0.90
N GLU A 249 -6.62 -23.39 0.35
CA GLU A 249 -5.56 -23.00 -0.58
C GLU A 249 -6.11 -22.39 -1.88
N LYS A 250 -7.17 -22.98 -2.43
CA LYS A 250 -7.85 -22.44 -3.62
C LYS A 250 -8.46 -21.06 -3.34
N LEU A 251 -9.03 -20.87 -2.16
CA LEU A 251 -9.59 -19.59 -1.74
C LEU A 251 -8.49 -18.53 -1.64
N SER A 252 -7.37 -18.82 -0.98
CA SER A 252 -6.25 -17.86 -0.88
C SER A 252 -5.67 -17.49 -2.24
N LYS A 253 -5.56 -18.45 -3.18
CA LYS A 253 -5.13 -18.17 -4.57
C LYS A 253 -6.14 -17.32 -5.34
N LEU A 254 -7.44 -17.52 -5.10
CA LEU A 254 -8.50 -16.73 -5.71
C LEU A 254 -8.50 -15.30 -5.16
N GLU A 255 -8.33 -15.14 -3.85
CA GLU A 255 -8.22 -13.84 -3.17
C GLU A 255 -7.02 -13.05 -3.70
N SER A 256 -5.84 -13.68 -3.81
CA SER A 256 -4.65 -13.00 -4.34
C SER A 256 -4.84 -12.57 -5.80
N LYS A 257 -5.37 -13.47 -6.65
CA LYS A 257 -5.65 -13.15 -8.05
C LYS A 257 -6.68 -12.03 -8.18
N SER A 258 -7.74 -12.06 -7.37
CA SER A 258 -8.76 -11.01 -7.38
C SER A 258 -8.20 -9.66 -6.93
N ALA A 259 -7.29 -9.63 -5.96
CA ALA A 259 -6.61 -8.41 -5.54
C ALA A 259 -5.74 -7.83 -6.66
N ASP A 260 -5.00 -8.67 -7.38
CA ASP A 260 -4.19 -8.27 -8.52
C ASP A 260 -5.04 -7.77 -9.69
N ASP A 261 -6.13 -8.46 -10.02
CA ASP A 261 -7.06 -8.06 -11.08
C ASP A 261 -7.71 -6.71 -10.76
N LEU A 262 -8.12 -6.47 -9.51
CA LEU A 262 -8.66 -5.18 -9.06
C LEU A 262 -7.61 -4.06 -9.16
N LYS A 263 -6.37 -4.33 -8.77
CA LYS A 263 -5.27 -3.36 -8.88
C LYS A 263 -4.98 -3.01 -10.35
N ASN A 264 -4.97 -4.00 -11.23
CA ASN A 264 -4.77 -3.79 -12.67
C ASN A 264 -5.92 -2.98 -13.28
N LEU A 265 -7.17 -3.32 -12.95
CA LEU A 265 -8.34 -2.57 -13.40
C LEU A 265 -8.31 -1.11 -12.92
N SER A 266 -7.94 -0.89 -11.65
CA SER A 266 -7.76 0.45 -11.08
C SER A 266 -6.71 1.25 -11.85
N ASN A 267 -5.55 0.65 -12.14
CA ASN A 267 -4.47 1.31 -12.88
C ASN A 267 -4.90 1.67 -14.31
N VAL A 268 -5.52 0.74 -15.03
CA VAL A 268 -6.04 0.98 -16.40
C VAL A 268 -7.07 2.11 -16.39
N THR A 269 -7.98 2.10 -15.42
CA THR A 269 -9.02 3.13 -15.29
C THR A 269 -8.39 4.49 -15.01
N MET A 270 -7.43 4.57 -14.10
CA MET A 270 -6.73 5.82 -13.76
C MET A 270 -5.95 6.39 -14.94
N ASN A 271 -5.28 5.52 -15.72
CA ASN A 271 -4.58 5.93 -16.93
C ASN A 271 -5.56 6.50 -17.98
N LYS A 272 -6.71 5.85 -18.17
CA LYS A 272 -7.72 6.35 -19.12
C LYS A 272 -8.33 7.67 -18.67
N ILE A 273 -8.59 7.85 -17.38
CA ILE A 273 -9.05 9.12 -16.81
C ILE A 273 -8.02 10.22 -17.08
N THR A 274 -6.74 9.95 -16.83
CA THR A 274 -5.65 10.91 -17.05
C THR A 274 -5.52 11.29 -18.53
N GLU A 275 -5.63 10.31 -19.45
CA GLU A 275 -5.62 10.55 -20.89
C GLU A 275 -6.80 11.42 -21.33
N LEU A 276 -8.01 11.12 -20.86
CA LEU A 276 -9.23 11.88 -21.17
C LEU A 276 -9.15 13.32 -20.64
N GLN A 277 -8.64 13.51 -19.41
CA GLN A 277 -8.40 14.84 -18.85
C GLN A 277 -7.41 15.63 -19.70
N GLY A 278 -6.29 15.03 -20.10
CA GLY A 278 -5.31 15.68 -20.97
C GLY A 278 -5.86 16.07 -22.34
N ASN A 279 -6.72 15.23 -22.92
CA ASN A 279 -7.38 15.54 -24.20
C ASN A 279 -8.44 16.64 -24.06
N LEU A 280 -9.19 16.65 -22.95
CA LEU A 280 -10.15 17.69 -22.65
C LEU A 280 -9.45 19.04 -22.46
N ASP A 281 -8.35 19.08 -21.70
CA ASP A 281 -7.56 20.31 -21.49
C ASP A 281 -7.03 20.88 -22.79
N LYS A 282 -6.54 20.02 -23.70
CA LYS A 282 -6.10 20.45 -25.04
C LYS A 282 -7.25 21.06 -25.83
N SER A 283 -8.41 20.41 -25.84
CA SER A 283 -9.60 20.88 -26.58
C SER A 283 -10.10 22.22 -26.03
N VAL A 284 -10.12 22.38 -24.70
CA VAL A 284 -10.51 23.65 -24.05
C VAL A 284 -9.52 24.77 -24.39
N ARG A 285 -8.22 24.50 -24.41
CA ARG A 285 -7.21 25.49 -24.82
C ARG A 285 -7.37 25.90 -26.28
N GLN A 286 -7.55 24.94 -27.19
CA GLN A 286 -7.78 25.23 -28.61
C GLN A 286 -9.04 26.08 -28.83
N LEU A 287 -10.16 25.72 -28.19
CA LEU A 287 -11.38 26.51 -28.28
C LEU A 287 -11.19 27.92 -27.71
N SER A 288 -10.41 28.07 -26.64
CA SER A 288 -10.09 29.39 -26.06
C SER A 288 -9.25 30.24 -27.01
N GLU A 289 -8.27 29.64 -27.69
CA GLU A 289 -7.44 30.31 -28.70
C GLU A 289 -8.28 30.73 -29.93
N GLU A 290 -9.15 29.85 -30.42
CA GLU A 290 -10.07 30.15 -31.52
C GLU A 290 -11.05 31.27 -31.15
N LEU A 291 -11.55 31.29 -29.91
CA LEU A 291 -12.44 32.34 -29.42
C LEU A 291 -11.74 33.70 -29.38
N GLU A 292 -10.49 33.77 -28.90
CA GLU A 292 -9.71 35.01 -28.89
C GLU A 292 -9.39 35.48 -30.32
N ALA A 293 -9.10 34.56 -31.24
CA ALA A 293 -8.92 34.88 -32.65
C ALA A 293 -10.21 35.44 -33.28
N LEU A 294 -11.36 34.83 -32.97
CA LEU A 294 -12.67 35.32 -33.43
C LEU A 294 -12.99 36.70 -32.87
N LYS A 295 -12.72 36.94 -31.59
CA LYS A 295 -12.89 38.24 -30.93
C LYS A 295 -12.01 39.32 -31.58
N SER A 296 -10.76 39.00 -31.90
CA SER A 296 -9.87 39.90 -32.64
C SER A 296 -10.42 40.25 -34.02
N ARG A 297 -10.91 39.25 -34.78
CA ARG A 297 -11.55 39.47 -36.08
C ARG A 297 -12.82 40.33 -35.96
N LEU A 298 -13.61 40.14 -34.91
CA LEU A 298 -14.79 40.95 -34.64
C LEU A 298 -14.39 42.42 -34.41
N GLY A 299 -13.35 42.68 -33.61
CA GLY A 299 -12.84 44.04 -33.40
C GLY A 299 -12.38 44.74 -34.68
N VAL A 300 -11.72 44.00 -35.59
CA VAL A 300 -11.37 44.55 -36.92
C VAL A 300 -12.61 44.88 -37.75
N LEU A 301 -13.64 44.01 -37.71
CA LEU A 301 -14.91 44.25 -38.38
C LEU A 301 -15.64 45.48 -37.82
N GLU A 302 -15.65 45.63 -36.50
CA GLU A 302 -16.20 46.81 -35.81
C GLU A 302 -15.50 48.09 -36.28
N GLU A 303 -14.16 48.11 -36.34
CA GLU A 303 -13.38 49.25 -36.84
C GLU A 303 -13.69 49.57 -38.31
N VAL A 304 -13.85 48.55 -39.16
CA VAL A 304 -14.21 48.73 -40.57
C VAL A 304 -15.62 49.31 -40.71
N ILE A 305 -16.57 48.88 -39.88
CA ILE A 305 -17.95 49.39 -39.87
C ILE A 305 -17.95 50.87 -39.44
N GLU A 306 -17.21 51.23 -38.39
CA GLU A 306 -17.08 52.63 -37.94
C GLU A 306 -16.50 53.52 -39.06
N LYS A 307 -15.40 53.08 -39.70
CA LYS A 307 -14.82 53.81 -40.85
C LYS A 307 -15.79 53.92 -42.02
N GLY A 308 -16.60 52.89 -42.26
CA GLY A 308 -17.65 52.90 -43.28
C GLY A 308 -18.73 53.92 -42.97
N GLN A 309 -19.17 54.02 -41.72
CA GLN A 309 -20.14 55.02 -41.26
C GLN A 309 -19.58 56.45 -41.40
N ASP A 310 -18.33 56.68 -40.97
CA ASP A 310 -17.63 57.96 -41.16
C ASP A 310 -17.55 58.36 -42.63
N PHE A 311 -17.24 57.40 -43.51
CA PHE A 311 -17.20 57.64 -44.94
C PHE A 311 -18.58 58.01 -45.51
N LEU A 312 -19.63 57.30 -45.11
CA LEU A 312 -21.00 57.62 -45.52
C LEU A 312 -21.42 59.01 -45.03
N GLN A 313 -21.09 59.38 -43.79
CA GLN A 313 -21.38 60.71 -43.25
C GLN A 313 -20.65 61.82 -44.03
N ARG A 314 -19.39 61.57 -44.42
CA ARG A 314 -18.63 62.50 -45.28
C ARG A 314 -19.22 62.62 -46.68
N LEU A 315 -19.71 61.51 -47.25
CA LEU A 315 -20.41 61.53 -48.53
C LEU A 315 -21.75 62.28 -48.46
N GLU A 316 -22.50 62.13 -47.37
CA GLU A 316 -23.75 62.88 -47.15
C GLU A 316 -23.49 64.38 -46.97
N ALA A 317 -22.37 64.75 -46.33
CA ALA A 317 -21.94 66.13 -46.20
C ALA A 317 -21.39 66.76 -47.50
N LEU A 318 -21.18 65.95 -48.56
CA LEU A 318 -20.73 66.42 -49.86
C LEU A 318 -21.92 67.07 -50.60
N ASP A 319 -22.05 68.39 -50.44
CA ASP A 319 -22.94 69.22 -51.26
C ASP A 319 -22.55 69.09 -52.75
N ALA A 320 -23.56 69.01 -53.64
CA ALA A 320 -23.41 69.10 -55.08
C ALA A 320 -22.49 70.27 -55.51
N LEU A 321 -22.50 71.39 -54.79
CA LEU A 321 -21.62 72.53 -55.01
C LEU A 321 -20.14 72.21 -54.76
N THR A 322 -19.82 71.34 -53.80
CA THR A 322 -18.44 70.88 -53.55
C THR A 322 -17.93 70.01 -54.68
N VAL A 323 -18.79 69.12 -55.20
CA VAL A 323 -18.47 68.31 -56.39
C VAL A 323 -18.29 69.20 -57.63
N ILE A 324 -19.17 70.18 -57.84
CA ILE A 324 -19.07 71.15 -58.94
C ILE A 324 -17.79 72.00 -58.82
N ASN A 325 -17.44 72.46 -57.62
CA ASN A 325 -16.20 73.22 -57.39
C ASN A 325 -14.96 72.36 -57.61
N ALA A 326 -14.97 71.07 -57.24
CA ALA A 326 -13.89 70.15 -57.55
C ALA A 326 -13.73 69.98 -59.09
N PHE A 327 -14.84 69.78 -59.82
CA PHE A 327 -14.82 69.73 -61.28
C PHE A 327 -14.31 71.03 -61.92
N SER A 328 -14.76 72.19 -61.44
CA SER A 328 -14.28 73.49 -61.90
C SER A 328 -12.77 73.67 -61.62
N SER A 329 -12.29 73.22 -60.46
CA SER A 329 -10.86 73.24 -60.15
C SER A 329 -10.03 72.31 -61.05
N LEU A 330 -10.62 71.19 -61.47
CA LEU A 330 -10.01 70.24 -62.40
C LEU A 330 -9.97 70.81 -63.83
N GLU A 331 -11.00 71.55 -64.23
CA GLU A 331 -11.02 72.31 -65.48
C GLU A 331 -9.97 73.43 -65.47
N VAL A 332 -9.84 74.17 -64.37
CA VAL A 332 -8.76 75.15 -64.18
C VAL A 332 -7.39 74.48 -64.22
N LEU A 333 -7.24 73.29 -63.63
CA LEU A 333 -5.99 72.53 -63.67
C LEU A 333 -5.66 72.03 -65.08
N SER A 334 -6.66 71.56 -65.83
CA SER A 334 -6.52 71.18 -67.24
C SER A 334 -6.04 72.38 -68.06
N ASN A 335 -6.68 73.54 -67.90
CA ASN A 335 -6.26 74.77 -68.57
C ASN A 335 -4.82 75.18 -68.18
N ARG A 336 -4.41 74.96 -66.93
CA ARG A 336 -3.02 75.19 -66.48
C ARG A 336 -2.06 74.19 -67.12
N PHE A 337 -2.47 72.95 -67.36
CA PHE A 337 -1.68 71.93 -68.04
C PHE A 337 -1.46 72.29 -69.51
N ASP A 338 -2.52 72.72 -70.21
CA ASP A 338 -2.44 73.19 -71.60
C ASP A 338 -1.51 74.41 -71.72
N GLN A 339 -1.58 75.34 -70.76
CA GLN A 339 -0.66 76.48 -70.70
C GLN A 339 0.79 76.05 -70.47
N LEU A 340 1.01 75.02 -69.65
CA LEU A 340 2.34 74.49 -69.39
C LEU A 340 2.90 73.80 -70.63
N GLU A 341 2.08 73.01 -71.33
CA GLU A 341 2.45 72.39 -72.60
C GLU A 341 2.83 73.45 -73.65
N ALA A 342 2.03 74.51 -73.79
CA ALA A 342 2.35 75.62 -74.69
C ALA A 342 3.66 76.33 -74.32
N LYS A 343 3.94 76.49 -73.02
CA LYS A 343 5.23 77.03 -72.54
C LYS A 343 6.39 76.09 -72.84
N TYR A 344 6.19 74.78 -72.69
CA TYR A 344 7.21 73.78 -73.00
C TYR A 344 7.54 73.77 -74.49
N LYS A 345 6.52 73.81 -75.35
CA LYS A 345 6.70 73.89 -76.80
C LYS A 345 7.46 75.15 -77.22
N LYS A 346 7.12 76.31 -76.64
CA LYS A 346 7.91 77.55 -76.84
C LYS A 346 9.36 77.42 -76.38
N LEU A 347 9.62 76.68 -75.30
CA LEU A 347 10.97 76.45 -74.82
C LEU A 347 11.74 75.53 -75.76
N GLU A 348 11.10 74.47 -76.25
CA GLU A 348 11.64 73.54 -77.25
C GLU A 348 12.01 74.25 -78.56
N ASP A 349 11.14 75.14 -79.05
CA ASP A 349 11.40 75.97 -80.23
C ASP A 349 12.63 76.87 -80.00
N LYS A 350 12.71 77.54 -78.84
CA LYS A 350 13.88 78.38 -78.49
C LYS A 350 15.17 77.58 -78.36
N ILE A 351 15.13 76.37 -77.81
CA ILE A 351 16.31 75.50 -77.72
C ILE A 351 16.77 75.10 -79.13
N SER A 352 15.83 74.81 -80.02
CA SER A 352 16.12 74.49 -81.43
C SER A 352 16.76 75.68 -82.16
N GLU A 353 16.27 76.90 -81.92
CA GLU A 353 16.86 78.14 -82.42
C GLU A 353 18.28 78.35 -81.89
N ILE A 354 18.51 78.20 -80.58
CA ILE A 354 19.85 78.29 -79.97
C ILE A 354 20.79 77.24 -80.58
N SER A 355 20.31 76.03 -80.84
CA SER A 355 21.12 74.97 -81.47
C SER A 355 21.54 75.35 -82.90
N LEU A 356 20.64 75.99 -83.66
CA LEU A 356 20.94 76.54 -84.98
C LEU A 356 21.96 77.69 -84.90
N GLU A 357 21.79 78.62 -83.96
CA GLU A 357 22.74 79.72 -83.71
C GLU A 357 24.12 79.17 -83.33
N GLN A 358 24.19 78.18 -82.43
CA GLN A 358 25.45 77.53 -82.06
C GLN A 358 26.13 76.90 -83.27
N ARG A 359 25.38 76.26 -84.18
CA ARG A 359 25.93 75.70 -85.42
C ARG A 359 26.45 76.79 -86.37
N TYR A 360 25.76 77.92 -86.46
CA TYR A 360 26.21 79.08 -87.24
C TYR A 360 27.51 79.66 -86.68
N ILE A 361 27.57 79.91 -85.36
CA ILE A 361 28.77 80.41 -84.67
C ILE A 361 29.95 79.43 -84.84
N LEU A 362 29.70 78.12 -84.74
CA LEU A 362 30.75 77.11 -84.96
C LEU A 362 31.32 77.17 -86.37
N ASN A 363 30.47 77.39 -87.38
CA ASN A 363 30.90 77.52 -88.77
C ASN A 363 31.72 78.81 -89.01
N GLU A 364 31.27 79.94 -88.47
CA GLU A 364 32.03 81.20 -88.48
C GLU A 364 33.39 81.06 -87.77
N LEU A 365 33.45 80.33 -86.65
CA LEU A 365 34.70 80.07 -85.95
C LEU A 365 35.68 79.26 -86.81
N VAL A 366 35.20 78.24 -87.54
CA VAL A 366 36.01 77.46 -88.48
C VAL A 366 36.53 78.34 -89.63
N LEU A 367 35.70 79.25 -90.16
CA LEU A 367 36.12 80.22 -91.17
C LEU A 367 37.19 81.18 -90.63
N SER A 368 37.02 81.70 -89.40
CA SER A 368 38.02 82.54 -88.74
C SER A 368 39.34 81.80 -88.51
N GLN A 369 39.30 80.52 -88.15
CA GLN A 369 40.50 79.68 -88.00
C GLN A 369 41.21 79.43 -89.34
N SER A 370 40.46 79.36 -90.46
CA SER A 370 41.08 79.34 -91.78
C SER A 370 41.76 80.67 -92.12
N SER A 371 41.20 81.80 -91.66
CA SER A 371 41.78 83.13 -91.87
C SER A 371 43.04 83.34 -91.05
N THR A 372 43.12 82.86 -89.81
CA THR A 372 44.36 82.91 -89.02
C THR A 372 45.49 82.09 -89.65
N LYS A 373 45.21 80.88 -90.16
CA LYS A 373 46.21 80.10 -90.92
C LYS A 373 46.72 80.83 -92.16
N LYS A 374 45.84 81.57 -92.85
CA LYS A 374 46.25 82.43 -93.99
C LYS A 374 47.11 83.60 -93.53
N LEU A 375 46.85 84.14 -92.33
CA LEU A 375 47.61 85.23 -91.72
C LEU A 375 49.02 84.77 -91.33
N ASP A 376 49.17 83.56 -90.75
CA ASP A 376 50.48 82.95 -90.46
C ASP A 376 51.31 82.76 -91.74
N ALA A 377 50.68 82.30 -92.83
CA ALA A 377 51.35 82.16 -94.13
C ALA A 377 51.75 83.51 -94.76
N LEU A 378 50.95 84.55 -94.51
CA LEU A 378 51.26 85.93 -94.90
C LEU A 378 52.43 86.49 -94.09
N GLU A 379 52.48 86.23 -92.79
CA GLU A 379 53.59 86.64 -91.92
C GLU A 379 54.91 85.99 -92.36
N GLN A 380 54.88 84.69 -92.70
CA GLN A 380 56.05 84.00 -93.25
C GLN A 380 56.52 84.59 -94.59
N ARG A 381 55.57 85.01 -95.45
CA ARG A 381 55.87 85.72 -96.70
C ARG A 381 56.42 87.13 -96.45
N ILE A 382 55.91 87.85 -95.45
CA ILE A 382 56.43 89.16 -95.04
C ILE A 382 57.88 89.00 -94.57
N SER A 383 58.20 88.00 -93.74
CA SER A 383 59.58 87.73 -93.34
C SER A 383 60.50 87.42 -94.54
N GLN A 384 60.01 86.69 -95.54
CA GLN A 384 60.76 86.47 -96.79
C GLN A 384 60.96 87.77 -97.59
N VAL A 385 59.94 88.62 -97.67
CA VAL A 385 60.02 89.93 -98.33
C VAL A 385 60.99 90.85 -97.59
N GLU A 386 60.99 90.88 -96.26
CA GLU A 386 61.95 91.65 -95.47
C GLU A 386 63.39 91.17 -95.66
N ALA A 387 63.62 89.84 -95.69
CA ALA A 387 64.92 89.28 -96.01
C ALA A 387 65.38 89.66 -97.43
N THR A 388 64.46 89.58 -98.40
CA THR A 388 64.71 89.98 -99.80
C THR A 388 65.01 91.47 -99.90
N ASN A 389 64.25 92.31 -99.19
CA ASN A 389 64.42 93.76 -99.19
C ASN A 389 65.75 94.16 -98.53
N THR A 390 66.16 93.46 -97.47
CA THR A 390 67.48 93.66 -96.84
C THR A 390 68.60 93.34 -97.83
N ASN A 391 68.46 92.26 -98.61
CA ASN A 391 69.39 91.94 -99.70
C ASN A 391 69.39 93.03 -100.79
N ASN A 392 68.22 93.47 -101.25
CA ASN A 392 68.10 94.53 -102.25
C ASN A 392 68.71 95.84 -101.77
N ILE A 393 68.57 96.20 -100.49
CA ILE A 393 69.23 97.38 -99.91
C ILE A 393 70.75 97.25 -99.98
N ASN A 394 71.29 96.06 -99.71
CA ASN A 394 72.73 95.80 -99.84
C ASN A 394 73.19 95.87 -101.30
N GLU A 395 72.39 95.35 -102.25
CA GLU A 395 72.64 95.49 -103.68
C GLU A 395 72.57 96.95 -104.13
N ILE A 396 71.58 97.73 -103.70
CA ILE A 396 71.46 99.16 -103.97
C ILE A 396 72.65 99.93 -103.40
N LYS A 397 73.13 99.60 -102.18
CA LYS A 397 74.37 100.20 -101.65
C LYS A 397 75.56 99.92 -102.57
N THR A 398 75.65 98.71 -103.12
CA THR A 398 76.70 98.33 -104.06
C THR A 398 76.56 99.09 -105.38
N ILE A 399 75.36 99.18 -105.95
CA ILE A 399 75.07 99.97 -107.15
C ILE A 399 75.34 101.46 -106.91
N SER A 400 74.98 101.98 -105.73
CA SER A 400 75.22 103.38 -105.38
C SER A 400 76.71 103.70 -105.33
N SER A 401 77.54 102.80 -104.78
CA SER A 401 79.01 102.99 -104.83
C SER A 401 79.51 102.94 -106.28
N GLN A 402 78.98 102.03 -107.10
CA GLN A 402 79.29 101.99 -108.53
C GLN A 402 78.86 103.28 -109.25
N MET A 403 77.68 103.82 -108.97
CA MET A 403 77.15 105.03 -109.58
C MET A 403 77.92 106.28 -109.15
N GLU A 404 78.35 106.35 -107.88
CA GLU A 404 79.24 107.41 -107.39
C GLU A 404 80.58 107.37 -108.13
N THR A 405 81.12 106.17 -108.35
CA THR A 405 82.33 105.98 -109.17
C THR A 405 82.11 106.48 -110.61
N LEU A 406 80.97 106.13 -111.21
CA LEU A 406 80.61 106.54 -112.57
C LEU A 406 80.37 108.06 -112.68
N ASN A 407 79.73 108.67 -111.68
CA ASN A 407 79.49 110.10 -111.62
C ASN A 407 80.79 110.89 -111.49
N ASN A 408 81.74 110.38 -110.69
CA ASN A 408 83.09 110.95 -110.61
C ASN A 408 83.81 110.87 -111.96
N GLN A 409 83.66 109.74 -112.69
CA GLN A 409 84.17 109.61 -114.06
C GLN A 409 83.49 110.60 -115.03
N LEU A 410 82.16 110.77 -114.96
CA LEU A 410 81.41 111.69 -115.82
C LEU A 410 81.75 113.16 -115.53
N SER A 411 81.96 113.51 -114.26
CA SER A 411 82.41 114.83 -113.83
C SER A 411 83.79 115.15 -114.42
N ALA A 412 84.71 114.19 -114.39
CA ALA A 412 86.00 114.34 -115.06
C ALA A 412 85.83 114.57 -116.58
N ILE A 413 84.94 113.82 -117.24
CA ILE A 413 84.64 114.00 -118.67
C ILE A 413 84.02 115.38 -118.95
N ARG A 414 83.05 115.85 -118.16
CA ARG A 414 82.45 117.19 -118.31
C ARG A 414 83.48 118.30 -118.12
N THR A 415 84.38 118.15 -117.16
CA THR A 415 85.45 119.12 -116.93
C THR A 415 86.39 119.18 -118.13
N ILE A 416 86.76 118.02 -118.68
CA ILE A 416 87.52 117.94 -119.94
C ILE A 416 86.75 118.60 -121.10
N ALA A 417 85.44 118.36 -121.21
CA ALA A 417 84.61 118.95 -122.26
C ALA A 417 84.49 120.47 -122.13
N TYR A 418 84.28 121.02 -120.93
CA TYR A 418 84.25 122.47 -120.72
C TYR A 418 85.57 123.15 -121.05
N ILE A 419 86.69 122.54 -120.67
CA ILE A 419 88.02 123.02 -121.05
C ILE A 419 88.16 123.03 -122.58
N SER A 420 87.70 121.98 -123.27
CA SER A 420 87.74 121.91 -124.73
C SER A 420 86.84 122.95 -125.41
N LEU A 421 85.66 123.26 -124.85
CA LEU A 421 84.74 124.27 -125.38
C LEU A 421 85.30 125.69 -125.19
N LEU A 422 85.90 125.97 -124.02
CA LEU A 422 86.57 127.25 -123.75
C LEU A 422 87.73 127.49 -124.71
N VAL A 423 88.52 126.45 -124.99
CA VAL A 423 89.58 126.48 -126.02
C VAL A 423 88.99 126.78 -127.41
N SER A 424 87.83 126.20 -127.74
CA SER A 424 87.13 126.45 -129.01
C SER A 424 86.57 127.88 -129.13
N ILE A 425 86.00 128.44 -128.06
CA ILE A 425 85.49 129.82 -128.02
C ILE A 425 86.64 130.83 -128.16
N ILE A 426 87.76 130.60 -127.46
CA ILE A 426 88.96 131.42 -127.58
C ILE A 426 89.48 131.39 -129.02
N ALA A 427 89.46 130.22 -129.67
CA ALA A 427 89.82 130.10 -131.09
C ALA A 427 88.84 130.84 -132.02
N GLY A 428 87.53 130.76 -131.76
CA GLY A 428 86.50 131.44 -132.55
C GLY A 428 86.58 132.97 -132.47
N ILE A 429 86.81 133.52 -131.28
CA ILE A 429 86.98 134.97 -131.08
C ILE A 429 88.25 135.47 -131.78
N LEU A 430 89.33 134.68 -131.78
CA LEU A 430 90.57 134.99 -132.50
C LEU A 430 90.41 135.03 -134.03
N VAL A 431 89.46 134.28 -134.59
CA VAL A 431 89.20 134.26 -136.04
C VAL A 431 88.38 135.48 -136.48
N ILE A 432 87.48 135.99 -135.64
CA ILE A 432 86.64 137.16 -135.96
C ILE A 432 87.42 138.48 -135.83
N LEU A 433 88.54 138.50 -135.09
CA LEU A 433 89.46 139.63 -134.94
C LEU A 433 90.48 139.79 -136.10
N LYS A 434 90.18 139.22 -137.27
CA LYS A 434 90.94 139.35 -138.53
C LYS A 434 89.97 139.65 -139.67
#